data_AF-A0A6P4ZT87-F1
#
_entry.id   AF-A0A6P4ZT87-F1
#
_cell.length_a   1.000
_cell.length_b   1.000
_cell.length_c   1.000
_cell.angle_alpha   90.00
_cell.angle_beta   90.00
_cell.angle_gamma   90.00
#
_symmetry.space_group_name_H-M   'P 1'
#
loop_
_entity.id
_entity.type
_entity.pdbx_description
1 polymer ?
#
loop_
_entity_poly.entity_id
_entity_poly.type
_entity_poly.pdbx_seq_one_letter_code
_entity_poly.pdbx_strand_id
1 'polypeptide(L)'
;MSSGELSGGMKCLKYLLFLFNLIFWIAGVGLIGVGIWVLVDTGTYNIMKLAEVNTLTLYAGGYVLIGAGVVTMIVGFLGCFGAVKENSCLLGTFFICLLLLLCLEIGIGIYAAVQKDKFYGVVEKAMDALSQTSYSSRDQASRTIIDFVQKNLECCGMNSTSNWNPKPPSCACTKTVTHCVGGNWNRACNVQVRMFLMNSAVIIAGVACGIGAILLAGAGLVGVGIYVMVAYGVSNVFQLLNLSELLVRGGGIALIVVGVITMIVGFLGCCGAIKENRCMLGAFFTLLLILLIAEIGVAIYAFVQRGQFFSLIGSAVDTVSTVNYNNADQAFQRLVDFTQTYLKCCGMNATDNYNPKPDSCDCAAGMAASSICTGGTYNQPCKTSIIHFLMSQALVVGGVGIGIGLTQLIGMIFACCLFHAKGKEGDVV
;
A
#
# COMPACT_ATOMS: atom_id res chain seq x y z
N MET A 1 45.39 -21.68 3.52
CA MET A 1 44.03 -22.22 3.73
C MET A 1 43.61 -21.95 5.15
N SER A 2 42.87 -20.87 5.36
CA SER A 2 42.08 -20.64 6.57
C SER A 2 40.65 -20.52 6.09
N SER A 3 39.86 -21.57 6.33
CA SER A 3 38.42 -21.55 6.20
C SER A 3 37.88 -20.68 7.33
N GLY A 4 37.85 -19.36 7.09
CA GLY A 4 37.25 -18.39 8.01
C GLY A 4 35.76 -18.66 8.11
N GLU A 5 35.30 -19.04 9.29
CA GLU A 5 33.89 -19.25 9.57
C GLU A 5 33.10 -17.96 9.37
N LEU A 6 32.31 -17.91 8.29
CA LEU A 6 31.45 -16.78 7.96
C LEU A 6 30.51 -16.47 9.15
N SER A 7 30.46 -15.20 9.56
CA SER A 7 29.64 -14.68 10.67
C SER A 7 28.15 -15.03 10.51
N GLY A 8 27.42 -15.27 11.60
CA GLY A 8 25.99 -15.64 11.57
C GLY A 8 25.10 -14.65 10.78
N GLY A 9 25.38 -13.34 10.86
CA GLY A 9 24.66 -12.33 10.06
C GLY A 9 25.07 -12.26 8.60
N MET A 10 26.34 -12.52 8.29
CA MET A 10 26.82 -12.66 6.92
C MET A 10 26.21 -13.90 6.25
N LYS A 11 26.05 -14.99 7.02
CA LYS A 11 25.33 -16.20 6.61
C LYS A 11 23.85 -15.89 6.34
N CYS A 12 23.19 -15.13 7.23
CA CYS A 12 21.81 -14.67 7.02
C CYS A 12 21.67 -13.84 5.72
N LEU A 13 22.50 -12.81 5.53
CA LEU A 13 22.49 -11.99 4.31
C LEU A 13 22.80 -12.83 3.07
N LYS A 14 23.74 -13.78 3.17
CA LYS A 14 24.07 -14.73 2.10
C LYS A 14 22.88 -15.60 1.71
N TYR A 15 22.17 -16.18 2.67
CA TYR A 15 20.99 -17.02 2.39
C TYR A 15 19.81 -16.19 1.86
N LEU A 16 19.59 -14.98 2.37
CA LEU A 16 18.56 -14.07 1.84
C LEU A 16 18.88 -13.64 0.40
N LEU A 17 20.12 -13.24 0.13
CA LEU A 17 20.57 -12.85 -1.20
C LEU A 17 20.50 -14.04 -2.18
N PHE A 18 20.89 -15.24 -1.73
CA PHE A 18 20.73 -16.46 -2.51
C PHE A 18 19.25 -16.77 -2.82
N LEU A 19 18.37 -16.78 -1.82
CA LEU A 19 16.96 -17.11 -2.00
C LEU A 19 16.26 -16.11 -2.94
N PHE A 20 16.49 -14.82 -2.75
CA PHE A 20 15.89 -13.78 -3.58
C PHE A 20 16.36 -13.87 -5.04
N ASN A 21 17.68 -14.04 -5.25
CA ASN A 21 18.22 -14.21 -6.60
C ASN A 21 17.81 -15.54 -7.25
N LEU A 22 17.55 -16.59 -6.46
CA LEU A 22 17.05 -17.87 -6.97
C LEU A 22 15.63 -17.73 -7.50
N ILE A 23 14.79 -16.97 -6.80
CA ILE A 23 13.43 -16.64 -7.26
C ILE A 23 13.51 -15.88 -8.59
N PHE A 24 14.39 -14.88 -8.72
CA PHE A 24 14.56 -14.17 -10.01
C PHE A 24 15.10 -15.07 -11.11
N TRP A 25 16.02 -15.98 -10.80
CA TRP A 25 16.54 -16.91 -11.78
C TRP A 25 15.42 -17.80 -12.33
N ILE A 26 14.59 -18.38 -11.46
CA ILE A 26 13.43 -19.19 -11.86
C ILE A 26 12.42 -18.34 -12.64
N ALA A 27 12.16 -17.09 -12.19
CA ALA A 27 11.28 -16.17 -12.89
C ALA A 27 11.80 -15.83 -14.31
N GLY A 28 13.12 -15.64 -14.46
CA GLY A 28 13.76 -15.43 -15.76
C GLY A 28 13.58 -16.61 -16.71
N VAL A 29 13.76 -17.84 -16.21
CA VAL A 29 13.46 -19.07 -16.98
C VAL A 29 11.98 -19.11 -17.38
N GLY A 30 11.07 -18.76 -16.47
CA GLY A 30 9.64 -18.65 -16.74
C GLY A 30 9.31 -17.64 -17.84
N LEU A 31 9.91 -16.44 -17.78
CA LEU A 31 9.73 -15.38 -18.80
C LEU A 31 10.23 -15.82 -20.18
N ILE A 32 11.38 -16.50 -20.25
CA ILE A 32 11.89 -17.08 -21.50
C ILE A 32 10.91 -18.13 -22.02
N GLY A 33 10.42 -19.03 -21.16
CA GLY A 33 9.44 -20.05 -21.53
C GLY A 33 8.15 -19.46 -22.10
N VAL A 34 7.60 -18.43 -21.45
CA VAL A 34 6.43 -17.69 -21.94
C VAL A 34 6.75 -16.99 -23.27
N GLY A 35 7.91 -16.35 -23.39
CA GLY A 35 8.31 -15.67 -24.62
C GLY A 35 8.48 -16.62 -25.82
N ILE A 36 9.11 -17.77 -25.62
CA ILE A 36 9.22 -18.82 -26.65
C ILE A 36 7.84 -19.37 -26.99
N TRP A 37 6.99 -19.64 -26.00
CA TRP A 37 5.64 -20.12 -26.23
C TRP A 37 4.82 -19.16 -27.10
N VAL A 38 4.91 -17.85 -26.83
CA VAL A 38 4.27 -16.80 -27.65
C VAL A 38 4.78 -16.78 -29.09
N LEU A 39 6.08 -17.04 -29.32
CA LEU A 39 6.69 -17.03 -30.65
C LEU A 39 6.44 -18.32 -31.46
N VAL A 40 6.28 -19.46 -30.78
CA VAL A 40 6.15 -20.79 -31.42
C VAL A 40 4.68 -21.15 -31.68
N ASP A 41 3.72 -20.55 -30.98
CA ASP A 41 2.31 -20.88 -31.17
C ASP A 41 1.81 -20.55 -32.60
N THR A 42 1.16 -21.54 -33.20
CA THR A 42 0.85 -21.61 -34.64
C THR A 42 -0.25 -20.64 -35.09
N GLY A 43 -1.04 -20.08 -34.17
CA GLY A 43 -2.01 -19.04 -34.53
C GLY A 43 -1.35 -17.70 -34.82
N THR A 44 -0.25 -17.34 -34.15
CA THR A 44 0.54 -16.13 -34.44
C THR A 44 1.11 -16.14 -35.86
N TYR A 45 1.48 -17.32 -36.37
CA TYR A 45 1.93 -17.53 -37.74
C TYR A 45 0.81 -17.30 -38.78
N ASN A 46 -0.43 -17.71 -38.49
CA ASN A 46 -1.55 -17.62 -39.43
C ASN A 46 -2.19 -16.22 -39.51
N ILE A 47 -2.10 -15.41 -38.44
CA ILE A 47 -2.56 -14.01 -38.43
C ILE A 47 -1.69 -13.14 -39.38
N MET A 48 -0.48 -13.61 -39.71
CA MET A 48 0.50 -12.90 -40.51
C MET A 48 0.23 -12.93 -42.03
N LYS A 49 -0.61 -13.84 -42.53
CA LYS A 49 -0.82 -13.98 -43.99
C LYS A 49 -1.88 -13.02 -44.56
N LEU A 50 -2.63 -12.31 -43.73
CA LEU A 50 -3.78 -11.48 -44.16
C LEU A 50 -3.62 -9.97 -43.92
N ALA A 51 -2.62 -9.50 -43.19
CA ALA A 51 -2.50 -8.08 -42.84
C ALA A 51 -1.18 -7.51 -43.36
N GLU A 52 -1.24 -6.80 -44.48
CA GLU A 52 -0.16 -6.00 -45.06
C GLU A 52 0.06 -4.73 -44.23
N VAL A 53 0.42 -4.91 -42.95
CA VAL A 53 0.76 -3.85 -41.99
C VAL A 53 1.92 -4.33 -41.13
N ASN A 54 2.96 -3.50 -41.05
CA ASN A 54 4.26 -3.75 -40.43
C ASN A 54 4.28 -4.74 -39.25
N THR A 55 4.81 -5.91 -39.60
CA THR A 55 5.04 -7.18 -38.91
C THR A 55 5.97 -7.11 -37.69
N LEU A 56 5.88 -6.08 -36.83
CA LEU A 56 6.88 -5.86 -35.78
C LEU A 56 6.34 -5.87 -34.34
N THR A 57 5.10 -5.43 -34.08
CA THR A 57 4.71 -5.05 -32.71
C THR A 57 4.38 -6.23 -31.78
N LEU A 58 3.76 -7.31 -32.29
CA LEU A 58 3.48 -8.52 -31.50
C LEU A 58 4.71 -9.43 -31.36
N TYR A 59 5.53 -9.56 -32.43
CA TYR A 59 6.82 -10.25 -32.36
C TYR A 59 7.81 -9.54 -31.43
N ALA A 60 7.80 -8.20 -31.43
CA ALA A 60 8.60 -7.42 -30.48
C ALA A 60 8.26 -7.76 -29.03
N GLY A 61 7.01 -8.01 -28.68
CA GLY A 61 6.62 -8.41 -27.31
C GLY A 61 7.24 -9.74 -26.87
N GLY A 62 7.17 -10.77 -27.74
CA GLY A 62 7.80 -12.07 -27.48
C GLY A 62 9.33 -11.98 -27.35
N TYR A 63 10.00 -11.27 -28.26
CA TYR A 63 11.45 -11.04 -28.18
C TYR A 63 11.85 -10.18 -26.96
N VAL A 64 11.03 -9.21 -26.57
CA VAL A 64 11.25 -8.41 -25.34
C VAL A 64 11.11 -9.28 -24.09
N LEU A 65 10.13 -10.19 -24.03
CA LEU A 65 9.98 -11.14 -22.92
C LEU A 65 11.16 -12.10 -22.82
N ILE A 66 11.64 -12.62 -23.96
CA ILE A 66 12.85 -13.47 -24.01
C ILE A 66 14.07 -12.65 -23.56
N GLY A 67 14.26 -11.44 -24.09
CA GLY A 67 15.39 -10.58 -23.73
C GLY A 67 15.40 -10.22 -22.24
N ALA A 68 14.27 -9.76 -21.70
CA ALA A 68 14.11 -9.47 -20.28
C ALA A 68 14.31 -10.71 -19.41
N GLY A 69 13.80 -11.88 -19.84
CA GLY A 69 13.98 -13.15 -19.16
C GLY A 69 15.43 -13.62 -19.14
N VAL A 70 16.17 -13.50 -20.26
CA VAL A 70 17.61 -13.81 -20.34
C VAL A 70 18.42 -12.90 -19.43
N VAL A 71 18.16 -11.59 -19.45
CA VAL A 71 18.83 -10.63 -18.57
C VAL A 71 18.57 -10.96 -17.10
N THR A 72 17.31 -11.19 -16.73
CA THR A 72 16.90 -11.54 -15.36
C THR A 72 17.52 -12.86 -14.90
N MET A 73 17.58 -13.86 -15.80
CA MET A 73 18.21 -15.14 -15.53
C MET A 73 19.73 -14.99 -15.32
N ILE A 74 20.43 -14.23 -16.16
CA ILE A 74 21.88 -13.99 -16.01
C ILE A 74 22.17 -13.26 -14.69
N VAL A 75 21.43 -12.19 -14.39
CA VAL A 75 21.59 -11.42 -13.15
C VAL A 75 21.29 -12.28 -11.92
N GLY A 76 20.19 -13.04 -11.95
CA GLY A 76 19.84 -13.99 -10.88
C GLY A 76 20.90 -15.07 -10.68
N PHE A 77 21.49 -15.59 -11.77
CA PHE A 77 22.59 -16.55 -11.71
C PHE A 77 23.85 -15.93 -11.07
N LEU A 78 24.27 -14.75 -11.51
CA LEU A 78 25.42 -14.05 -10.95
C LEU A 78 25.23 -13.74 -9.45
N GLY A 79 24.02 -13.33 -9.05
CA GLY A 79 23.66 -13.11 -7.65
C GLY A 79 23.67 -14.39 -6.82
N CYS A 80 23.08 -15.48 -7.32
CA CYS A 80 23.06 -16.79 -6.64
C CYS A 80 24.48 -17.37 -6.47
N PHE A 81 25.24 -17.47 -7.56
CA PHE A 81 26.57 -18.06 -7.54
C PHE A 81 27.58 -17.15 -6.85
N GLY A 82 27.40 -15.82 -6.94
CA GLY A 82 28.20 -14.84 -6.22
C GLY A 82 28.03 -14.98 -4.71
N ALA A 83 26.79 -15.15 -4.25
CA ALA A 83 26.48 -15.41 -2.85
C ALA A 83 27.05 -16.76 -2.38
N VAL A 84 26.80 -17.85 -3.11
CA VAL A 84 27.18 -19.22 -2.70
C VAL A 84 28.68 -19.40 -2.65
N LYS A 85 29.39 -18.98 -3.71
CA LYS A 85 30.85 -19.16 -3.86
C LYS A 85 31.66 -18.07 -3.16
N GLU A 86 31.02 -17.06 -2.56
CA GLU A 86 31.71 -15.94 -1.91
C GLU A 86 32.74 -15.27 -2.82
N ASN A 87 32.46 -15.24 -4.13
CA ASN A 87 33.38 -14.70 -5.12
C ASN A 87 33.08 -13.21 -5.31
N SER A 88 33.95 -12.36 -4.74
CA SER A 88 33.85 -10.90 -4.81
C SER A 88 33.79 -10.36 -6.23
N CYS A 89 34.45 -11.01 -7.21
CA CYS A 89 34.38 -10.60 -8.62
C CYS A 89 33.00 -10.87 -9.22
N LEU A 90 32.38 -12.00 -8.88
CA LEU A 90 31.05 -12.38 -9.36
C LEU A 90 29.95 -11.51 -8.72
N LEU A 91 30.08 -11.23 -7.42
CA LEU A 91 29.21 -10.31 -6.70
C LEU A 91 29.39 -8.85 -7.16
N GLY A 92 30.63 -8.44 -7.46
CA GLY A 92 30.93 -7.14 -8.07
C GLY A 92 30.32 -6.99 -9.46
N THR A 93 30.38 -8.04 -10.28
CA THR A 93 29.75 -8.06 -11.62
C THR A 93 28.23 -7.98 -11.50
N PHE A 94 27.62 -8.72 -10.57
CA PHE A 94 26.19 -8.60 -10.25
C PHE A 94 25.80 -7.17 -9.89
N PHE A 95 26.56 -6.50 -9.01
CA PHE A 95 26.32 -5.11 -8.63
C PHE A 95 26.44 -4.14 -9.82
N ILE A 96 27.48 -4.30 -10.65
CA ILE A 96 27.66 -3.48 -11.86
C ILE A 96 26.49 -3.70 -12.84
N CYS A 97 26.05 -4.94 -13.04
CA CYS A 97 24.88 -5.24 -13.87
C CYS A 97 23.62 -4.55 -13.33
N LEU A 98 23.38 -4.56 -12.02
CA LEU A 98 22.24 -3.84 -11.42
C LEU A 98 22.32 -2.33 -11.65
N LEU A 99 23.50 -1.72 -11.52
CA LEU A 99 23.68 -0.29 -11.82
C LEU A 99 23.40 0.03 -13.28
N LEU A 100 23.85 -0.81 -14.22
CA LEU A 100 23.58 -0.62 -15.64
C LEU A 100 22.09 -0.77 -15.96
N LEU A 101 21.41 -1.75 -15.35
CA LEU A 101 19.96 -1.91 -15.50
C LEU A 101 19.20 -0.73 -14.93
N LEU A 102 19.61 -0.19 -13.79
CA LEU A 102 19.02 1.01 -13.22
C LEU A 102 19.14 2.21 -14.16
N CYS A 103 20.32 2.45 -14.73
CA CYS A 103 20.53 3.52 -15.71
C CYS A 103 19.66 3.31 -16.96
N LEU A 104 19.51 2.06 -17.43
CA LEU A 104 18.66 1.71 -18.55
C LEU A 104 17.17 1.96 -18.23
N GLU A 105 16.69 1.52 -17.06
CA GLU A 105 15.32 1.71 -16.60
C GLU A 105 14.97 3.20 -16.46
N ILE A 106 15.88 4.01 -15.89
CA ILE A 106 15.72 5.46 -15.82
C ILE A 106 15.67 6.05 -17.22
N GLY A 107 16.54 5.62 -18.15
CA GLY A 107 16.55 6.06 -19.54
C GLY A 107 15.24 5.74 -20.26
N ILE A 108 14.74 4.51 -20.12
CA ILE A 108 13.45 4.06 -20.67
C ILE A 108 12.30 4.86 -20.05
N GLY A 109 12.32 5.06 -18.73
CA GLY A 109 11.31 5.85 -18.01
C GLY A 109 11.25 7.30 -18.47
N ILE A 110 12.40 7.96 -18.62
CA ILE A 110 12.50 9.33 -19.17
C ILE A 110 12.00 9.35 -20.61
N TYR A 111 12.43 8.41 -21.45
CA TYR A 111 11.98 8.33 -22.84
C TYR A 111 10.45 8.18 -22.94
N ALA A 112 9.86 7.27 -22.15
CA ALA A 112 8.41 7.06 -22.09
C ALA A 112 7.67 8.29 -21.54
N ALA A 113 8.27 9.02 -20.59
CA ALA A 113 7.69 10.23 -20.01
C ALA A 113 7.78 11.45 -20.94
N VAL A 114 8.80 11.55 -21.79
CA VAL A 114 8.94 12.62 -22.78
C VAL A 114 8.08 12.33 -24.01
N GLN A 115 8.03 11.07 -24.47
CA GLN A 115 7.26 10.65 -25.65
C GLN A 115 6.02 9.85 -25.28
N LYS A 116 5.23 10.34 -24.31
CA LYS A 116 4.01 9.69 -23.82
C LYS A 116 3.07 9.29 -24.95
N ASP A 117 2.82 10.19 -25.89
CA ASP A 117 1.88 9.94 -27.00
C ASP A 117 2.37 8.82 -27.92
N LYS A 118 3.67 8.73 -28.18
CA LYS A 118 4.22 7.63 -28.99
C LYS A 118 4.20 6.31 -28.24
N PHE A 119 4.50 6.31 -26.94
CA PHE A 119 4.42 5.12 -26.11
C PHE A 119 2.99 4.58 -26.05
N TYR A 120 2.00 5.44 -25.78
CA TYR A 120 0.59 5.04 -25.82
C TYR A 120 0.15 4.58 -27.21
N GLY A 121 0.63 5.22 -28.28
CA GLY A 121 0.36 4.79 -29.65
C GLY A 121 0.91 3.40 -29.99
N VAL A 122 2.02 2.96 -29.37
CA VAL A 122 2.53 1.58 -29.52
C VAL A 122 1.60 0.59 -28.81
N VAL A 123 1.14 0.93 -27.60
CA VAL A 123 0.19 0.09 -26.84
C VAL A 123 -1.14 -0.01 -27.56
N GLU A 124 -1.65 1.09 -28.10
CA GLU A 124 -2.90 1.12 -28.86
C GLU A 124 -2.81 0.27 -30.13
N LYS A 125 -1.72 0.37 -30.90
CA LYS A 125 -1.48 -0.51 -32.06
C LYS A 125 -1.41 -1.99 -31.69
N ALA A 126 -0.86 -2.32 -30.52
CA ALA A 126 -0.86 -3.69 -30.03
C ALA A 126 -2.29 -4.17 -29.72
N MET A 127 -3.13 -3.33 -29.10
CA MET A 127 -4.55 -3.62 -28.88
C MET A 127 -5.33 -3.73 -30.20
N ASP A 128 -5.03 -2.87 -31.18
CA ASP A 128 -5.58 -2.94 -32.52
C ASP A 128 -5.30 -4.28 -33.19
N ALA A 129 -4.04 -4.74 -33.18
CA ALA A 129 -3.66 -6.03 -33.73
C ALA A 129 -4.36 -7.20 -33.00
N LEU A 130 -4.54 -7.08 -31.67
CA LEU A 130 -5.32 -8.03 -30.89
C LEU A 130 -6.84 -7.93 -31.15
N SER A 131 -7.34 -6.85 -31.75
CA SER A 131 -8.77 -6.67 -32.05
C SER A 131 -9.21 -7.26 -33.40
N GLN A 132 -8.29 -7.39 -34.36
CA GLN A 132 -8.60 -7.69 -35.77
C GLN A 132 -9.05 -9.13 -36.03
N THR A 133 -8.70 -10.08 -35.15
CA THR A 133 -9.05 -11.50 -35.29
C THR A 133 -10.02 -11.92 -34.19
N SER A 134 -11.15 -12.55 -34.57
CA SER A 134 -12.16 -13.06 -33.66
C SER A 134 -11.58 -13.98 -32.58
N TYR A 135 -12.02 -13.83 -31.34
CA TYR A 135 -11.54 -14.63 -30.20
C TYR A 135 -11.58 -16.15 -30.46
N SER A 136 -12.67 -16.64 -31.06
CA SER A 136 -12.89 -18.07 -31.33
C SER A 136 -11.94 -18.69 -32.36
N SER A 137 -11.34 -17.88 -33.24
CA SER A 137 -10.40 -18.33 -34.27
C SER A 137 -8.94 -18.17 -33.87
N ARG A 138 -8.65 -17.62 -32.68
CA ARG A 138 -7.28 -17.45 -32.18
C ARG A 138 -6.71 -18.74 -31.60
N ASP A 139 -5.40 -18.83 -31.53
CA ASP A 139 -4.68 -19.86 -30.78
C ASP A 139 -4.83 -19.73 -29.26
N GLN A 140 -4.35 -20.75 -28.55
CA GLN A 140 -4.49 -20.84 -27.10
C GLN A 140 -3.64 -19.78 -26.38
N ALA A 141 -2.44 -19.45 -26.87
CA ALA A 141 -1.59 -18.42 -26.26
C ALA A 141 -2.26 -17.05 -26.34
N SER A 142 -2.75 -16.66 -27.51
CA SER A 142 -3.46 -15.42 -27.75
C SER A 142 -4.75 -15.30 -26.92
N ARG A 143 -5.54 -16.38 -26.84
CA ARG A 143 -6.73 -16.41 -25.98
C ARG A 143 -6.37 -16.25 -24.50
N THR A 144 -5.28 -16.88 -24.06
CA THR A 144 -4.81 -16.78 -22.66
C THR A 144 -4.41 -15.35 -22.30
N ILE A 145 -3.69 -14.65 -23.20
CA ILE A 145 -3.31 -13.24 -23.00
C ILE A 145 -4.55 -12.35 -22.95
N ILE A 146 -5.47 -12.53 -23.90
CA ILE A 146 -6.72 -11.78 -23.97
C ILE A 146 -7.56 -12.01 -22.70
N ASP A 147 -7.71 -13.27 -22.27
CA ASP A 147 -8.45 -13.62 -21.05
C ASP A 147 -7.79 -13.05 -19.79
N PHE A 148 -6.46 -13.05 -19.72
CA PHE A 148 -5.71 -12.46 -18.63
C PHE A 148 -5.95 -10.94 -18.55
N VAL A 149 -5.83 -10.23 -19.67
CA VAL A 149 -6.07 -8.78 -19.73
C VAL A 149 -7.51 -8.46 -19.33
N GLN A 150 -8.48 -9.19 -19.90
CA GLN A 150 -9.91 -8.95 -19.66
C GLN A 150 -10.32 -9.20 -18.20
N LYS A 151 -9.80 -10.26 -17.56
CA LYS A 151 -10.08 -10.57 -16.16
C LYS A 151 -9.38 -9.61 -15.19
N ASN A 152 -8.09 -9.31 -15.41
CA ASN A 152 -7.32 -8.49 -14.47
C ASN A 152 -7.64 -6.99 -14.57
N LEU A 153 -8.09 -6.52 -15.75
CA LEU A 153 -8.44 -5.10 -15.97
C LEU A 153 -9.96 -4.87 -16.07
N GLU A 154 -10.77 -5.89 -15.77
CA GLU A 154 -12.23 -5.82 -15.74
C GLU A 154 -12.82 -5.16 -17.02
N CYS A 155 -12.38 -5.68 -18.17
CA CYS A 155 -12.70 -5.12 -19.47
C CYS A 155 -13.14 -6.22 -20.45
N CYS A 156 -13.85 -5.84 -21.51
CA CYS A 156 -14.27 -6.77 -22.56
C CYS A 156 -13.98 -6.18 -23.93
N GLY A 157 -13.32 -6.98 -24.78
CA GLY A 157 -12.85 -6.53 -26.10
C GLY A 157 -11.63 -5.62 -26.04
N MET A 158 -10.79 -5.66 -27.07
CA MET A 158 -9.53 -4.91 -27.07
C MET A 158 -9.78 -3.41 -27.26
N ASN A 159 -10.44 -3.02 -28.35
CA ASN A 159 -10.76 -1.62 -28.66
C ASN A 159 -12.22 -1.26 -28.44
N SER A 160 -13.08 -2.27 -28.49
CA SER A 160 -14.52 -2.13 -28.35
C SER A 160 -15.11 -3.35 -27.65
N THR A 161 -16.13 -3.14 -26.83
CA THR A 161 -16.89 -4.20 -26.14
C THR A 161 -17.65 -5.13 -27.08
N SER A 162 -17.75 -4.75 -28.35
CA SER A 162 -18.34 -5.54 -29.44
C SER A 162 -17.32 -6.33 -30.26
N ASN A 163 -16.01 -6.30 -29.93
CA ASN A 163 -14.98 -7.00 -30.70
C ASN A 163 -15.24 -8.53 -30.81
N TRP A 164 -15.94 -9.11 -29.83
CA TRP A 164 -16.16 -10.55 -29.74
C TRP A 164 -17.62 -10.92 -29.97
N ASN A 165 -17.87 -11.83 -30.92
CA ASN A 165 -19.16 -12.48 -31.10
C ASN A 165 -18.96 -13.96 -31.52
N PRO A 166 -19.25 -14.94 -30.64
CA PRO A 166 -19.73 -14.80 -29.26
C PRO A 166 -18.65 -14.25 -28.31
N LYS A 167 -19.09 -13.66 -27.19
CA LYS A 167 -18.18 -13.12 -26.15
C LYS A 167 -17.49 -14.25 -25.37
N PRO A 168 -16.19 -14.15 -25.06
CA PRO A 168 -15.48 -15.14 -24.28
C PRO A 168 -15.93 -15.13 -22.80
N PRO A 169 -15.75 -16.24 -22.06
CA PRO A 169 -16.06 -16.31 -20.63
C PRO A 169 -15.32 -15.26 -19.78
N SER A 170 -14.14 -14.81 -20.23
CA SER A 170 -13.37 -13.74 -19.57
C SER A 170 -14.06 -12.37 -19.60
N CYS A 171 -15.04 -12.15 -20.49
CA CYS A 171 -15.88 -10.96 -20.48
C CYS A 171 -16.95 -10.96 -19.39
N ALA A 172 -17.24 -12.12 -18.78
CA ALA A 172 -18.33 -12.24 -17.84
C ALA A 172 -18.03 -11.50 -16.53
N CYS A 173 -19.06 -10.86 -15.98
CA CYS A 173 -18.98 -10.14 -14.71
C CYS A 173 -20.24 -10.37 -13.87
N THR A 174 -20.10 -10.16 -12.56
CA THR A 174 -21.22 -10.22 -11.62
C THR A 174 -21.98 -8.89 -11.63
N LYS A 175 -23.31 -8.92 -11.64
CA LYS A 175 -24.19 -7.73 -11.74
C LYS A 175 -24.05 -6.72 -10.59
N THR A 176 -23.26 -7.02 -9.56
CA THR A 176 -23.04 -6.15 -8.39
C THR A 176 -22.00 -5.05 -8.62
N VAL A 177 -21.37 -5.00 -9.79
CA VAL A 177 -20.32 -4.01 -10.12
C VAL A 177 -20.85 -2.95 -11.08
N THR A 178 -20.56 -1.68 -10.81
CA THR A 178 -21.05 -0.48 -11.52
C THR A 178 -20.70 -0.42 -13.01
N HIS A 179 -19.81 -1.30 -13.51
CA HIS A 179 -19.38 -1.37 -14.91
C HIS A 179 -19.73 -2.70 -15.59
N CYS A 180 -20.67 -3.45 -15.01
CA CYS A 180 -21.19 -4.71 -15.54
C CYS A 180 -22.58 -4.50 -16.17
N VAL A 181 -22.72 -4.70 -17.48
CA VAL A 181 -24.00 -4.53 -18.19
C VAL A 181 -24.33 -5.82 -18.93
N GLY A 182 -25.53 -6.36 -18.69
CA GLY A 182 -25.96 -7.62 -19.32
C GLY A 182 -25.05 -8.81 -18.99
N GLY A 183 -24.45 -8.83 -17.79
CA GLY A 183 -23.53 -9.88 -17.35
C GLY A 183 -22.14 -9.84 -17.98
N ASN A 184 -21.79 -8.78 -18.72
CA ASN A 184 -20.47 -8.59 -19.31
C ASN A 184 -19.87 -7.22 -18.99
N TRP A 185 -18.54 -7.13 -18.95
CA TRP A 185 -17.84 -5.86 -18.76
C TRP A 185 -18.19 -4.87 -19.87
N ASN A 186 -18.52 -3.63 -19.49
CA ASN A 186 -18.97 -2.59 -20.42
C ASN A 186 -17.88 -1.57 -20.80
N ARG A 187 -16.59 -1.91 -20.62
CA ARG A 187 -15.45 -1.06 -20.98
C ARG A 187 -14.48 -1.81 -21.88
N ALA A 188 -13.93 -1.11 -22.88
CA ALA A 188 -12.88 -1.65 -23.75
C ALA A 188 -11.53 -1.70 -23.03
N CYS A 189 -10.72 -2.71 -23.36
CA CYS A 189 -9.44 -2.94 -22.68
C CYS A 189 -8.37 -1.90 -23.01
N ASN A 190 -8.35 -1.30 -24.20
CA ASN A 190 -7.40 -0.23 -24.55
C ASN A 190 -7.49 0.96 -23.58
N VAL A 191 -8.71 1.35 -23.18
CA VAL A 191 -8.96 2.42 -22.21
C VAL A 191 -8.49 2.02 -20.81
N GLN A 192 -8.78 0.77 -20.40
CA GLN A 192 -8.40 0.28 -19.07
C GLN A 192 -6.90 0.04 -18.93
N VAL A 193 -6.23 -0.46 -19.97
CA VAL A 193 -4.76 -0.58 -20.03
C VAL A 193 -4.13 0.79 -19.89
N ARG A 194 -4.63 1.81 -20.59
CA ARG A 194 -4.13 3.19 -20.45
C ARG A 194 -4.29 3.71 -19.03
N MET A 195 -5.46 3.52 -18.41
CA MET A 195 -5.69 3.92 -17.02
C MET A 195 -4.78 3.16 -16.04
N PHE A 196 -4.61 1.85 -16.24
CA PHE A 196 -3.73 1.03 -15.42
C PHE A 196 -2.26 1.48 -15.50
N LEU A 197 -1.77 1.81 -16.71
CA LEU A 197 -0.42 2.33 -16.91
C LEU A 197 -0.21 3.67 -16.19
N MET A 198 -1.21 4.57 -16.25
CA MET A 198 -1.16 5.85 -15.53
C MET A 198 -1.17 5.65 -14.02
N ASN A 199 -2.03 4.78 -13.49
CA ASN A 199 -2.11 4.51 -12.05
C ASN A 199 -0.86 3.80 -11.53
N SER A 200 -0.32 2.84 -12.27
CA SER A 200 0.89 2.11 -11.86
C SER A 200 2.12 3.02 -11.80
N ALA A 201 2.24 3.96 -12.74
CA ALA A 201 3.29 4.98 -12.70
C ALA A 201 3.18 5.87 -11.46
N VAL A 202 1.95 6.21 -11.04
CA VAL A 202 1.70 6.97 -9.80
C VAL A 202 2.04 6.13 -8.56
N ILE A 203 1.74 4.83 -8.55
CA ILE A 203 2.06 3.93 -7.42
C ILE A 203 3.58 3.78 -7.26
N ILE A 204 4.33 3.58 -8.35
CA ILE A 204 5.79 3.45 -8.30
C ILE A 204 6.45 4.74 -7.81
N ALA A 205 6.00 5.90 -8.32
CA ALA A 205 6.43 7.21 -7.81
C ALA A 205 6.02 7.39 -6.33
N GLY A 206 4.83 6.92 -5.95
CA GLY A 206 4.28 6.98 -4.60
C GLY A 206 5.06 6.14 -3.58
N VAL A 207 5.55 4.96 -3.94
CA VAL A 207 6.39 4.12 -3.05
C VAL A 207 7.76 4.78 -2.82
N ALA A 208 8.37 5.35 -3.85
CA ALA A 208 9.65 6.08 -3.73
C ALA A 208 9.51 7.35 -2.88
N CYS A 209 8.41 8.11 -3.05
CA CYS A 209 8.09 9.24 -2.19
C CYS A 209 7.66 8.82 -0.78
N GLY A 210 7.06 7.64 -0.62
CA GLY A 210 6.53 7.10 0.62
C GLY A 210 7.60 6.89 1.70
N ILE A 211 8.80 6.47 1.32
CA ILE A 211 9.93 6.32 2.25
C ILE A 211 10.37 7.68 2.83
N GLY A 212 10.34 8.74 2.00
CA GLY A 212 10.54 10.12 2.47
C GLY A 212 9.36 10.66 3.29
N ALA A 213 8.14 10.26 2.93
CA ALA A 213 6.91 10.65 3.62
C ALA A 213 6.80 10.05 5.03
N ILE A 214 7.37 8.87 5.33
CA ILE A 214 7.36 8.28 6.69
C ILE A 214 8.11 9.18 7.68
N LEU A 215 9.24 9.76 7.28
CA LEU A 215 10.00 10.71 8.11
C LEU A 215 9.24 12.04 8.27
N LEU A 216 8.58 12.51 7.21
CA LEU A 216 7.71 13.69 7.26
C LEU A 216 6.42 13.45 8.06
N ALA A 217 5.90 12.22 8.08
CA ALA A 217 4.73 11.82 8.84
C ALA A 217 5.04 11.83 10.35
N GLY A 218 6.24 11.41 10.76
CA GLY A 218 6.71 11.57 12.14
C GLY A 218 6.72 13.04 12.58
N ALA A 219 7.28 13.93 11.74
CA ALA A 219 7.24 15.37 12.00
C ALA A 219 5.82 15.95 11.98
N GLY A 220 4.96 15.43 11.09
CA GLY A 220 3.54 15.78 11.01
C GLY A 220 2.76 15.37 12.26
N LEU A 221 2.99 14.16 12.81
CA LEU A 221 2.36 13.70 14.05
C LEU A 221 2.77 14.55 15.25
N VAL A 222 4.05 14.95 15.33
CA VAL A 222 4.52 15.91 16.35
C VAL A 222 3.85 17.28 16.16
N GLY A 223 3.76 17.78 14.92
CA GLY A 223 3.10 19.04 14.60
C GLY A 223 1.61 19.04 14.95
N VAL A 224 0.88 17.96 14.63
CA VAL A 224 -0.52 17.77 15.00
C VAL A 224 -0.68 17.68 16.52
N GLY A 225 0.19 16.94 17.21
CA GLY A 225 0.16 16.85 18.67
C GLY A 225 0.42 18.19 19.36
N ILE A 226 1.38 18.98 18.89
CA ILE A 226 1.65 20.34 19.39
C ILE A 226 0.47 21.27 19.08
N TYR A 227 -0.09 21.22 17.87
CA TYR A 227 -1.28 22.00 17.51
C TYR A 227 -2.46 21.67 18.42
N VAL A 228 -2.71 20.39 18.69
CA VAL A 228 -3.76 19.96 19.65
C VAL A 228 -3.42 20.47 21.06
N MET A 229 -2.17 20.39 21.52
CA MET A 229 -1.86 20.94 22.85
C MET A 229 -1.96 22.47 22.94
N VAL A 230 -1.63 23.21 21.87
CA VAL A 230 -1.65 24.68 21.86
C VAL A 230 -3.06 25.23 21.62
N ALA A 231 -3.80 24.66 20.67
CA ALA A 231 -5.16 25.09 20.37
C ALA A 231 -6.13 24.80 21.53
N TYR A 232 -5.90 23.71 22.27
CA TYR A 232 -6.77 23.29 23.38
C TYR A 232 -6.19 23.52 24.78
N GLY A 233 -4.91 23.91 24.90
CA GLY A 233 -4.25 24.18 26.19
C GLY A 233 -4.31 25.63 26.68
N VAL A 234 -4.75 26.58 25.84
CA VAL A 234 -4.77 28.03 26.16
C VAL A 234 -6.16 28.54 26.59
N SER A 235 -7.23 27.79 26.33
CA SER A 235 -8.58 28.16 26.77
C SER A 235 -8.84 27.72 28.21
N ASN A 236 -9.00 28.68 29.11
CA ASN A 236 -9.30 28.52 30.55
C ASN A 236 -10.68 27.87 30.88
N VAL A 237 -11.25 27.05 29.99
CA VAL A 237 -12.59 26.44 30.13
C VAL A 237 -12.54 25.05 30.80
N PHE A 238 -11.35 24.50 31.03
CA PHE A 238 -11.16 23.08 31.38
C PHE A 238 -10.78 22.83 32.85
N GLN A 239 -11.10 23.75 33.76
CA GLN A 239 -10.78 23.61 35.20
C GLN A 239 -11.83 22.87 36.03
N LEU A 240 -12.92 22.34 35.44
CA LEU A 240 -14.00 21.73 36.23
C LEU A 240 -14.12 20.19 36.20
N LEU A 241 -13.36 19.47 35.37
CA LEU A 241 -13.49 17.99 35.28
C LEU A 241 -12.15 17.28 35.03
N ASN A 242 -11.67 16.54 36.04
CA ASN A 242 -10.44 15.73 36.01
C ASN A 242 -10.43 14.58 34.97
N LEU A 243 -11.55 14.29 34.29
CA LEU A 243 -11.67 13.13 33.38
C LEU A 243 -11.48 13.50 31.89
N SER A 244 -11.70 14.76 31.51
CA SER A 244 -11.59 15.24 30.13
C SER A 244 -10.18 15.73 29.78
N GLU A 245 -9.37 16.13 30.78
CA GLU A 245 -7.91 16.39 30.68
C GLU A 245 -7.15 15.18 30.15
N LEU A 246 -7.51 13.97 30.59
CA LEU A 246 -6.74 12.76 30.29
C LEU A 246 -6.87 12.31 28.83
N LEU A 247 -8.04 12.42 28.20
CA LEU A 247 -8.25 11.93 26.84
C LEU A 247 -7.66 12.87 25.78
N VAL A 248 -7.87 14.18 25.92
CA VAL A 248 -7.39 15.17 24.94
C VAL A 248 -5.91 15.47 25.13
N ARG A 249 -5.44 15.71 26.38
CA ARG A 249 -4.00 15.85 26.61
C ARG A 249 -3.27 14.53 26.47
N GLY A 250 -3.84 13.42 26.95
CA GLY A 250 -3.21 12.10 26.79
C GLY A 250 -3.12 11.67 25.34
N GLY A 251 -4.15 11.96 24.52
CA GLY A 251 -4.10 11.75 23.08
C GLY A 251 -3.04 12.61 22.38
N GLY A 252 -2.98 13.91 22.70
CA GLY A 252 -1.95 14.81 22.17
C GLY A 252 -0.53 14.41 22.56
N ILE A 253 -0.30 14.09 23.83
CA ILE A 253 0.99 13.60 24.34
C ILE A 253 1.36 12.27 23.67
N ALA A 254 0.41 11.35 23.53
CA ALA A 254 0.65 10.07 22.87
C ALA A 254 1.10 10.26 21.41
N LEU A 255 0.47 11.18 20.66
CA LEU A 255 0.86 11.50 19.28
C LEU A 255 2.27 12.10 19.20
N ILE A 256 2.64 12.99 20.12
CA ILE A 256 4.00 13.57 20.18
C ILE A 256 5.02 12.48 20.49
N VAL A 257 4.76 11.64 21.49
CA VAL A 257 5.67 10.56 21.90
C VAL A 257 5.87 9.57 20.75
N VAL A 258 4.79 9.13 20.10
CA VAL A 258 4.87 8.24 18.94
C VAL A 258 5.61 8.90 17.77
N GLY A 259 5.35 10.18 17.49
CA GLY A 259 6.03 10.94 16.43
C GLY A 259 7.54 11.10 16.67
N VAL A 260 7.95 11.38 17.91
CA VAL A 260 9.37 11.48 18.28
C VAL A 260 10.06 10.12 18.19
N ILE A 261 9.42 9.06 18.70
CA ILE A 261 9.95 7.69 18.64
C ILE A 261 10.14 7.24 17.18
N THR A 262 9.14 7.45 16.33
CA THR A 262 9.22 7.07 14.90
C THR A 262 10.33 7.84 14.17
N MET A 263 10.56 9.11 14.50
CA MET A 263 11.67 9.89 13.95
C MET A 263 13.03 9.35 14.41
N ILE A 264 13.20 9.05 15.70
CA ILE A 264 14.45 8.52 16.25
C ILE A 264 14.76 7.14 15.64
N VAL A 265 13.78 6.24 15.60
CA VAL A 265 13.93 4.90 15.02
C VAL A 265 14.26 4.98 13.53
N GLY A 266 13.57 5.85 12.77
CA GLY A 266 13.84 6.08 11.36
C GLY A 266 15.25 6.61 11.10
N PHE A 267 15.70 7.59 11.90
CA PHE A 267 17.05 8.14 11.82
C PHE A 267 18.12 7.09 12.13
N LEU A 268 17.97 6.35 13.23
CA LEU A 268 18.93 5.33 13.65
C LEU A 268 19.00 4.16 12.66
N GLY A 269 17.86 3.71 12.12
CA GLY A 269 17.82 2.66 11.11
C GLY A 269 18.47 3.09 9.79
N CYS A 270 18.09 4.26 9.27
CA CYS A 270 18.62 4.78 8.01
C CYS A 270 20.10 5.16 8.10
N CYS A 271 20.49 5.98 9.07
CA CYS A 271 21.89 6.36 9.26
C CYS A 271 22.75 5.19 9.74
N GLY A 272 22.20 4.26 10.53
CA GLY A 272 22.90 3.04 10.95
C GLY A 272 23.21 2.13 9.77
N ALA A 273 22.29 2.00 8.81
CA ALA A 273 22.51 1.26 7.58
C ALA A 273 23.53 1.97 6.65
N ILE A 274 23.37 3.28 6.41
CA ILE A 274 24.24 4.05 5.50
C ILE A 274 25.67 4.18 6.03
N LYS A 275 25.82 4.49 7.32
CA LYS A 275 27.15 4.66 7.95
C LYS A 275 27.76 3.34 8.40
N GLU A 276 27.03 2.23 8.23
CA GLU A 276 27.42 0.90 8.71
C GLU A 276 27.85 0.89 10.19
N ASN A 277 27.24 1.74 11.03
CA ASN A 277 27.66 1.95 12.42
C ASN A 277 26.96 0.96 13.37
N ARG A 278 27.75 0.07 13.98
CA ARG A 278 27.26 -0.98 14.91
C ARG A 278 26.48 -0.43 16.09
N CYS A 279 26.93 0.66 16.71
CA CYS A 279 26.26 1.23 17.86
C CYS A 279 24.88 1.79 17.48
N MET A 280 24.77 2.44 16.32
CA MET A 280 23.49 2.97 15.82
C MET A 280 22.52 1.84 15.45
N LEU A 281 23.04 0.78 14.82
CA LEU A 281 22.24 -0.38 14.42
C LEU A 281 21.80 -1.23 15.62
N GLY A 282 22.65 -1.37 16.63
CA GLY A 282 22.31 -2.00 17.90
C GLY A 282 21.28 -1.20 18.69
N ALA A 283 21.38 0.13 18.70
CA ALA A 283 20.38 1.01 19.29
C ALA A 283 19.03 0.90 18.55
N PHE A 284 19.04 0.86 17.21
CA PHE A 284 17.84 0.62 16.41
C PHE A 284 17.17 -0.72 16.73
N PHE A 285 17.95 -1.82 16.78
CA PHE A 285 17.44 -3.14 17.16
C PHE A 285 16.82 -3.14 18.56
N THR A 286 17.50 -2.54 19.53
CA THR A 286 17.04 -2.48 20.93
C THR A 286 15.74 -1.69 21.06
N LEU A 287 15.63 -0.55 20.36
CA LEU A 287 14.41 0.24 20.34
C LEU A 287 13.24 -0.50 19.69
N LEU A 288 13.46 -1.16 18.55
CA LEU A 288 12.41 -1.99 17.92
C LEU A 288 11.94 -3.12 18.84
N LEU A 289 12.85 -3.77 19.57
CA LEU A 289 12.50 -4.82 20.52
C LEU A 289 11.65 -4.27 21.68
N ILE A 290 12.01 -3.11 22.23
CA ILE A 290 11.22 -2.46 23.29
C ILE A 290 9.83 -2.09 22.77
N LEU A 291 9.73 -1.55 21.55
CA LEU A 291 8.45 -1.19 20.93
C LEU A 291 7.57 -2.41 20.68
N LEU A 292 8.15 -3.53 20.21
CA LEU A 292 7.40 -4.77 20.02
C LEU A 292 6.83 -5.30 21.35
N ILE A 293 7.63 -5.28 22.42
CA ILE A 293 7.16 -5.69 23.76
C ILE A 293 6.06 -4.75 24.25
N ALA A 294 6.23 -3.44 24.08
CA ALA A 294 5.22 -2.45 24.47
C ALA A 294 3.92 -2.63 23.66
N GLU A 295 4.01 -2.89 22.36
CA GLU A 295 2.86 -3.12 21.48
C GLU A 295 2.07 -4.37 21.90
N ILE A 296 2.76 -5.48 22.18
CA ILE A 296 2.14 -6.70 22.72
C ILE A 296 1.49 -6.41 24.08
N GLY A 297 2.17 -5.66 24.96
CA GLY A 297 1.64 -5.27 26.27
C GLY A 297 0.36 -4.43 26.17
N VAL A 298 0.35 -3.42 25.29
CA VAL A 298 -0.82 -2.57 25.02
C VAL A 298 -1.95 -3.41 24.42
N ALA A 299 -1.66 -4.32 23.49
CA ALA A 299 -2.67 -5.20 22.89
C ALA A 299 -3.33 -6.12 23.92
N ILE A 300 -2.53 -6.75 24.81
CA ILE A 300 -3.04 -7.59 25.90
C ILE A 300 -3.88 -6.74 26.87
N TYR A 301 -3.36 -5.58 27.28
CA TYR A 301 -4.08 -4.68 28.18
C TYR A 301 -5.43 -4.24 27.59
N ALA A 302 -5.45 -3.83 26.31
CA ALA A 302 -6.65 -3.41 25.61
C ALA A 302 -7.67 -4.57 25.47
N PHE A 303 -7.19 -5.79 25.24
CA PHE A 303 -8.05 -6.98 25.16
C PHE A 303 -8.69 -7.29 26.51
N VAL A 304 -7.91 -7.29 27.59
CA VAL A 304 -8.40 -7.56 28.96
C VAL A 304 -9.37 -6.47 29.42
N GLN A 305 -9.05 -5.21 29.15
CA GLN A 305 -9.85 -4.06 29.60
C GLN A 305 -10.89 -3.58 28.59
N ARG A 306 -11.25 -4.41 27.60
CA ARG A 306 -12.22 -4.04 26.56
C ARG A 306 -13.56 -3.56 27.15
N GLY A 307 -14.04 -4.21 28.21
CA GLY A 307 -15.28 -3.82 28.89
C GLY A 307 -15.18 -2.47 29.60
N GLN A 308 -14.10 -2.24 30.35
CA GLN A 308 -13.88 -0.97 31.05
C GLN A 308 -13.69 0.19 30.06
N PHE A 309 -13.01 -0.04 28.94
CA PHE A 309 -12.81 0.94 27.88
C PHE A 309 -14.14 1.49 27.32
N PHE A 310 -15.09 0.61 26.98
CA PHE A 310 -16.40 1.07 26.49
C PHE A 310 -17.20 1.81 27.56
N SER A 311 -17.07 1.42 28.84
CA SER A 311 -17.72 2.14 29.94
C SER A 311 -17.14 3.55 30.14
N LEU A 312 -15.81 3.71 30.03
CA LEU A 312 -15.14 5.01 30.13
C LEU A 312 -15.57 5.94 29.00
N ILE A 313 -15.67 5.43 27.77
CA ILE A 313 -16.16 6.20 26.63
C ILE A 313 -17.62 6.60 26.84
N GLY A 314 -18.46 5.70 27.33
CA GLY A 314 -19.83 6.00 27.69
C GLY A 314 -19.93 7.17 28.68
N SER A 315 -19.17 7.11 29.77
CA SER A 315 -19.11 8.17 30.79
C SER A 315 -18.54 9.48 30.26
N ALA A 316 -17.58 9.44 29.34
CA ALA A 316 -17.04 10.62 28.68
C ALA A 316 -18.11 11.30 27.81
N VAL A 317 -18.85 10.53 27.00
CA VAL A 317 -19.96 11.06 26.20
C VAL A 317 -21.07 11.61 27.09
N ASP A 318 -21.36 10.95 28.21
CA ASP A 318 -22.33 11.44 29.20
C ASP A 318 -21.91 12.80 29.76
N THR A 319 -20.63 12.97 30.08
CA THR A 319 -20.10 14.25 30.57
C THR A 319 -20.21 15.35 29.50
N VAL A 320 -19.84 15.04 28.25
CA VAL A 320 -19.96 15.99 27.13
C VAL A 320 -21.42 16.39 26.89
N SER A 321 -22.36 15.48 27.10
CA SER A 321 -23.79 15.77 26.94
C SER A 321 -24.34 16.82 27.92
N THR A 322 -23.66 17.07 29.05
CA THR A 322 -24.07 18.07 30.04
C THR A 322 -23.67 19.50 29.66
N VAL A 323 -22.76 19.66 28.71
CA VAL A 323 -22.29 20.98 28.24
C VAL A 323 -23.33 21.57 27.29
N ASN A 324 -23.73 22.81 27.53
CA ASN A 324 -24.62 23.52 26.63
C ASN A 324 -23.88 23.90 25.34
N TYR A 325 -24.15 23.16 24.27
CA TYR A 325 -23.56 23.35 22.95
C TYR A 325 -23.67 24.80 22.44
N ASN A 326 -24.81 25.47 22.62
CA ASN A 326 -25.04 26.82 22.09
C ASN A 326 -24.20 27.89 22.79
N ASN A 327 -23.79 27.63 24.03
CA ASN A 327 -22.96 28.54 24.83
C ASN A 327 -21.50 28.08 24.93
N ALA A 328 -21.15 26.97 24.29
CA ALA A 328 -19.80 26.44 24.30
C ALA A 328 -18.89 27.24 23.37
N ASP A 329 -17.59 27.09 23.56
CA ASP A 329 -16.58 27.68 22.70
C ASP A 329 -16.58 27.06 21.29
N GLN A 330 -16.08 27.81 20.32
CA GLN A 330 -16.07 27.38 18.91
C GLN A 330 -15.30 26.07 18.68
N ALA A 331 -14.30 25.77 19.51
CA ALA A 331 -13.53 24.52 19.36
C ALA A 331 -14.37 23.32 19.80
N PHE A 332 -15.09 23.44 20.92
CA PHE A 332 -16.05 22.43 21.36
C PHE A 332 -17.15 22.20 20.33
N GLN A 333 -17.74 23.26 19.78
CA GLN A 333 -18.79 23.15 18.77
C GLN A 333 -18.30 22.39 17.52
N ARG A 334 -17.11 22.74 17.00
CA ARG A 334 -16.51 22.05 15.84
C ARG A 334 -16.25 20.57 16.08
N LEU A 335 -15.84 20.20 17.30
CA LEU A 335 -15.58 18.79 17.64
C LEU A 335 -16.88 17.99 17.66
N VAL A 336 -17.93 18.56 18.23
CA VAL A 336 -19.27 17.97 18.27
C VAL A 336 -19.86 17.88 16.86
N ASP A 337 -19.74 18.93 16.05
CA ASP A 337 -20.19 18.98 14.66
C ASP A 337 -19.49 17.94 13.79
N PHE A 338 -18.16 17.80 13.95
CA PHE A 338 -17.38 16.77 13.28
C PHE A 338 -17.88 15.37 13.65
N THR A 339 -18.12 15.13 14.94
CA THR A 339 -18.61 13.83 15.44
C THR A 339 -19.98 13.50 14.85
N GLN A 340 -20.91 14.45 14.88
CA GLN A 340 -22.27 14.30 14.36
C GLN A 340 -22.27 14.03 12.85
N THR A 341 -21.49 14.80 12.09
CA THR A 341 -21.40 14.64 10.63
C THR A 341 -20.71 13.34 10.24
N TYR A 342 -19.61 12.99 10.92
CA TYR A 342 -18.80 11.82 10.59
C TYR A 342 -19.50 10.51 10.95
N LEU A 343 -20.16 10.46 12.11
CA LEU A 343 -20.87 9.28 12.59
C LEU A 343 -22.36 9.24 12.23
N LYS A 344 -22.85 10.26 11.50
CA LYS A 344 -24.26 10.39 11.09
C LYS A 344 -25.22 10.23 12.26
N CYS A 345 -24.96 10.99 13.32
CA CYS A 345 -25.72 10.99 14.56
C CYS A 345 -26.08 12.42 14.94
N CYS A 346 -27.09 12.60 15.80
CA CYS A 346 -27.46 13.91 16.31
C CYS A 346 -27.62 13.83 17.82
N GLY A 347 -26.96 14.74 18.53
CA GLY A 347 -26.95 14.82 19.99
C GLY A 347 -26.15 13.70 20.66
N MET A 348 -25.49 14.04 21.76
CA MET A 348 -24.57 13.11 22.44
C MET A 348 -25.32 11.91 23.07
N ASN A 349 -26.32 12.19 23.90
CA ASN A 349 -27.11 11.17 24.61
C ASN A 349 -28.54 11.02 24.09
N ALA A 350 -29.12 12.10 23.56
CA ALA A 350 -30.46 12.13 23.01
C ALA A 350 -30.49 13.06 21.79
N THR A 351 -31.42 12.79 20.86
CA THR A 351 -31.49 13.41 19.53
C THR A 351 -32.09 14.82 19.51
N ASP A 352 -32.64 15.29 20.64
CA ASP A 352 -33.43 16.52 20.77
C ASP A 352 -32.83 17.55 21.74
N ASN A 353 -31.56 17.39 22.14
CA ASN A 353 -30.92 18.23 23.17
C ASN A 353 -30.53 19.67 22.74
N TYR A 354 -30.76 20.07 21.48
CA TYR A 354 -30.28 21.36 20.95
C TYR A 354 -31.42 22.31 20.59
N ASN A 355 -31.39 23.51 21.15
CA ASN A 355 -32.31 24.59 20.80
C ASN A 355 -31.59 25.96 20.76
N PRO A 356 -31.25 26.52 19.58
CA PRO A 356 -31.50 25.98 18.24
C PRO A 356 -30.64 24.74 17.90
N LYS A 357 -31.09 23.95 16.91
CA LYS A 357 -30.40 22.75 16.41
C LYS A 357 -29.25 23.14 15.47
N PRO A 358 -28.05 22.54 15.58
CA PRO A 358 -26.94 22.79 14.65
C PRO A 358 -27.11 22.09 13.30
N ASP A 359 -26.56 22.69 12.24
CA ASP A 359 -26.59 22.16 10.86
C ASP A 359 -25.90 20.79 10.74
N SER A 360 -24.96 20.47 11.63
CA SER A 360 -24.27 19.16 11.68
C SER A 360 -25.20 17.99 12.03
N CYS A 361 -26.39 18.27 12.57
CA CYS A 361 -27.46 17.29 12.78
C CYS A 361 -28.29 17.00 11.51
N ASP A 362 -28.14 17.80 10.45
CA ASP A 362 -28.94 17.66 9.24
C ASP A 362 -28.46 16.50 8.38
N CYS A 363 -29.43 15.77 7.83
CA CYS A 363 -29.19 14.74 6.85
C CYS A 363 -29.31 15.29 5.42
N ALA A 364 -28.58 14.68 4.48
CA ALA A 364 -28.58 15.13 3.08
C ALA A 364 -30.00 15.15 2.46
N ALA A 365 -30.27 16.21 1.70
CA ALA A 365 -31.53 16.40 0.97
C ALA A 365 -31.81 15.22 0.04
N GLY A 366 -32.87 14.45 0.32
CA GLY A 366 -33.24 13.22 -0.38
C GLY A 366 -33.35 11.97 0.51
N MET A 367 -32.90 12.03 1.77
CA MET A 367 -32.96 10.92 2.74
C MET A 367 -33.95 11.16 3.90
N ALA A 368 -34.91 12.08 3.74
CA ALA A 368 -35.78 12.59 4.80
C ALA A 368 -36.65 11.53 5.52
N ALA A 369 -36.82 10.34 4.92
CA ALA A 369 -37.41 9.17 5.54
C ALA A 369 -36.58 7.92 5.20
N SER A 370 -35.54 7.66 5.99
CA SER A 370 -34.72 6.45 5.92
C SER A 370 -34.56 5.85 7.33
N SER A 371 -34.01 4.64 7.45
CA SER A 371 -33.78 4.02 8.78
C SER A 371 -32.87 4.85 9.70
N ILE A 372 -32.14 5.82 9.15
CA ILE A 372 -31.10 6.61 9.84
C ILE A 372 -31.51 8.09 10.00
N CYS A 373 -32.58 8.54 9.33
CA CYS A 373 -32.98 9.95 9.29
C CYS A 373 -34.48 10.12 9.41
N THR A 374 -34.92 11.06 10.25
CA THR A 374 -36.33 11.37 10.49
C THR A 374 -36.53 12.88 10.45
N GLY A 375 -37.41 13.35 9.55
CA GLY A 375 -37.70 14.79 9.43
C GLY A 375 -36.49 15.65 9.07
N GLY A 376 -35.56 15.11 8.28
CA GLY A 376 -34.34 15.83 7.89
C GLY A 376 -33.19 15.80 8.92
N THR A 377 -33.35 15.09 10.05
CA THR A 377 -32.37 15.01 11.14
C THR A 377 -31.93 13.57 11.37
N TYR A 378 -30.66 13.35 11.75
CA TYR A 378 -30.19 12.02 12.15
C TYR A 378 -30.95 11.52 13.39
N ASN A 379 -31.41 10.26 13.35
CA ASN A 379 -32.31 9.71 14.38
C ASN A 379 -31.61 8.84 15.44
N GLN A 380 -30.27 8.80 15.45
CA GLN A 380 -29.47 8.04 16.41
C GLN A 380 -28.63 8.96 17.30
N PRO A 381 -28.54 8.70 18.61
CA PRO A 381 -27.65 9.43 19.51
C PRO A 381 -26.19 9.04 19.26
N CYS A 382 -25.29 10.02 19.34
CA CYS A 382 -23.88 9.83 19.05
C CYS A 382 -23.20 8.84 19.99
N LYS A 383 -23.62 8.70 21.26
CA LYS A 383 -23.12 7.68 22.18
C LYS A 383 -23.17 6.27 21.58
N THR A 384 -24.31 5.90 21.01
CA THR A 384 -24.52 4.58 20.42
C THR A 384 -23.70 4.42 19.13
N SER A 385 -23.70 5.44 18.27
CA SER A 385 -22.94 5.42 17.02
C SER A 385 -21.42 5.36 17.24
N ILE A 386 -20.90 6.05 18.27
CA ILE A 386 -19.49 6.00 18.67
C ILE A 386 -19.10 4.58 19.08
N ILE A 387 -19.88 3.94 19.96
CA ILE A 387 -19.61 2.57 20.43
C ILE A 387 -19.65 1.59 19.25
N HIS A 388 -20.66 1.70 18.39
CA HIS A 388 -20.81 0.83 17.23
C HIS A 388 -19.67 1.02 16.22
N PHE A 389 -19.26 2.26 15.98
CA PHE A 389 -18.11 2.58 15.13
C PHE A 389 -16.83 1.95 15.67
N LEU A 390 -16.54 2.12 16.96
CA LEU A 390 -15.35 1.55 17.60
C LEU A 390 -15.33 0.02 17.54
N MET A 391 -16.48 -0.64 17.68
CA MET A 391 -16.57 -2.10 17.53
C MET A 391 -16.34 -2.55 16.09
N SER A 392 -16.86 -1.82 15.10
CA SER A 392 -16.69 -2.13 13.68
C SER A 392 -15.23 -1.97 13.23
N GLN A 393 -14.55 -0.93 13.72
CA GLN A 393 -13.15 -0.66 13.38
C GLN A 393 -12.14 -1.49 14.18
N ALA A 394 -12.57 -2.21 15.21
CA ALA A 394 -11.67 -3.01 16.06
C ALA A 394 -10.86 -4.04 15.25
N LEU A 395 -11.45 -4.65 14.21
CA LEU A 395 -10.76 -5.60 13.34
C LEU A 395 -9.68 -4.91 12.50
N VAL A 396 -9.97 -3.73 11.97
CA VAL A 396 -9.01 -2.93 11.19
C VAL A 396 -7.83 -2.51 12.07
N VAL A 397 -8.10 -1.99 13.28
CA VAL A 397 -7.06 -1.59 14.23
C VAL A 397 -6.19 -2.79 14.64
N GLY A 398 -6.81 -3.95 14.89
CA GLY A 398 -6.08 -5.20 15.17
C GLY A 398 -5.20 -5.63 14.01
N GLY A 399 -5.70 -5.55 12.78
CA GLY A 399 -4.92 -5.85 11.57
C GLY A 399 -3.73 -4.91 11.38
N VAL A 400 -3.91 -3.62 11.64
CA VAL A 400 -2.81 -2.62 11.60
C VAL A 400 -1.73 -2.95 12.62
N GLY A 401 -2.09 -3.28 13.87
CA GLY A 401 -1.12 -3.68 14.89
C GLY A 401 -0.31 -4.93 14.48
N ILE A 402 -0.97 -5.97 13.97
CA ILE A 402 -0.26 -7.16 13.47
C ILE A 402 0.72 -6.80 12.34
N GLY A 403 0.30 -5.94 11.40
CA GLY A 403 1.16 -5.47 10.32
C GLY A 403 2.38 -4.68 10.81
N ILE A 404 2.20 -3.81 11.81
CA ILE A 404 3.28 -3.06 12.45
C ILE A 404 4.27 -4.03 13.11
N GLY A 405 3.79 -4.98 13.91
CA GLY A 405 4.64 -5.99 14.57
C GLY A 405 5.45 -6.84 13.57
N LEU A 406 4.86 -7.27 12.45
CA LEU A 406 5.58 -7.99 11.40
C LEU A 406 6.67 -7.13 10.76
N THR A 407 6.37 -5.85 10.51
CA THR A 407 7.35 -4.91 9.93
C THR A 407 8.53 -4.66 10.88
N GLN A 408 8.27 -4.53 12.18
CA GLN A 408 9.33 -4.40 13.20
C GLN A 408 10.21 -5.65 13.26
N LEU A 409 9.61 -6.85 13.18
CA LEU A 409 10.35 -8.12 13.18
C LEU A 409 11.28 -8.23 11.98
N ILE A 410 10.82 -7.84 10.79
CA ILE A 410 11.67 -7.76 9.60
C ILE A 410 12.83 -6.76 9.81
N GLY A 411 12.55 -5.58 10.36
CA GLY A 411 13.57 -4.58 10.70
C GLY A 411 14.62 -5.11 11.67
N MET A 412 14.21 -5.85 12.69
CA MET A 412 15.12 -6.50 13.65
C MET A 412 15.99 -7.58 13.00
N ILE A 413 15.44 -8.39 12.09
CA ILE A 413 16.22 -9.39 11.34
C ILE A 413 17.31 -8.69 10.53
N PHE A 414 16.97 -7.66 9.74
CA PHE A 414 17.95 -6.91 8.95
C PHE A 414 19.02 -6.24 9.82
N ALA A 415 18.63 -5.61 10.94
CA ALA A 415 19.56 -5.00 11.87
C ALA A 415 20.52 -6.04 12.48
N CYS A 416 20.01 -7.20 12.88
CA CYS A 416 20.83 -8.28 13.41
C CYS A 416 21.80 -8.83 12.36
N CYS A 417 21.35 -9.01 11.12
CA CYS A 417 22.19 -9.54 10.06
C CYS A 417 23.29 -8.55 9.64
N LEU A 418 22.99 -7.24 9.59
CA LEU A 418 23.99 -6.18 9.34
C LEU A 418 24.94 -5.94 10.54
N PHE A 419 24.48 -6.11 11.78
CA PHE A 419 25.31 -5.94 12.98
C PHE A 419 26.39 -7.04 13.08
N HIS A 420 25.97 -8.30 12.93
CA HIS A 420 26.89 -9.44 12.83
C HIS A 420 27.71 -9.42 11.54
N ALA A 421 27.16 -8.78 10.51
CA ALA A 421 27.84 -8.24 9.33
C ALA A 421 29.26 -7.77 9.63
N LYS A 422 29.30 -6.64 10.33
CA LYS A 422 30.52 -5.90 10.63
C LYS A 422 31.28 -6.41 11.83
N GLY A 423 30.62 -7.08 12.78
CA GLY A 423 31.17 -7.66 14.01
C GLY A 423 32.62 -8.15 13.93
N LYS A 424 32.91 -8.97 12.93
CA LYS A 424 34.18 -9.67 12.76
C LYS A 424 35.20 -8.99 11.82
N GLU A 425 34.89 -7.88 11.15
CA GLU A 425 35.91 -7.11 10.39
C GLU A 425 36.85 -6.33 11.33
N GLY A 426 36.41 -6.02 12.56
CA GLY A 426 37.21 -5.34 13.57
C GLY A 426 38.08 -6.26 14.44
N ASP A 427 37.87 -7.57 14.36
CA ASP A 427 38.64 -8.58 15.13
C ASP A 427 39.78 -9.21 14.31
N VAL A 428 39.98 -8.75 13.06
CA VAL A 428 41.00 -9.26 12.10
C VAL A 428 42.13 -8.24 11.85
N VAL A 429 42.17 -7.14 12.63
CA VAL A 429 43.29 -6.17 12.63
C VAL A 429 44.17 -6.36 13.86
#